data_AF-A0A7S2THY1-F1
#
_entry.id   AF-A0A7S2THY1-F1
#
_cell.length_a   1.000
_cell.length_b   1.000
_cell.length_c   1.000
_cell.angle_alpha   90.00
_cell.angle_beta   90.00
_cell.angle_gamma   90.00
#
_symmetry.space_group_name_H-M   'P 1'
#
loop_
_entity.id
_entity.type
_entity.pdbx_description
1 polymer ?
#
loop_
_entity_poly.entity_id
_entity_poly.type
_entity_poly.pdbx_seq_one_letter_code
_entity_poly.pdbx_strand_id
1 'polypeptide(L)'
;DDIEDEDSLRGNDVPGMMSLHSIAQRAATEADIADAKDRRDKILSTYDLQPPRRRYVHNCFLKATARRGDFKAALEAFELMVATDVPLNEKTFGKVLIACSTSK
;
A
#
# COMPACT_ATOMS: atom_id res chain seq x y z
N ASP A 1 4.55 14.53 10.38
CA ASP A 1 3.18 14.86 10.82
C ASP A 1 2.18 14.03 10.05
N ASP A 2 1.61 13.04 10.72
CA ASP A 2 0.28 12.45 10.54
C ASP A 2 0.24 11.30 11.56
N ILE A 3 -0.04 11.68 12.81
CA ILE A 3 -0.44 10.75 13.88
C ILE A 3 -1.87 10.34 13.50
N GLU A 4 -2.04 9.15 12.93
CA GLU A 4 -3.37 8.58 12.68
C GLU A 4 -3.58 7.44 13.67
N ASP A 5 -4.21 7.85 14.78
CA ASP A 5 -5.09 7.15 15.71
C ASP A 5 -4.85 5.66 15.99
N GLU A 6 -4.44 5.43 17.24
CA GLU A 6 -4.54 4.16 17.93
C GLU A 6 -6.01 3.76 18.18
N ASP A 7 -6.23 2.48 17.94
CA ASP A 7 -7.11 1.60 18.71
C ASP A 7 -8.63 1.68 18.51
N SER A 8 -9.14 0.77 17.67
CA SER A 8 -10.21 -0.16 18.06
C SER A 8 -10.59 -1.03 16.87
N LEU A 9 -10.43 -2.35 17.01
CA LEU A 9 -11.49 -3.36 16.83
C LEU A 9 -10.87 -4.76 16.75
N ARG A 10 -11.40 -5.65 17.60
CA ARG A 10 -10.96 -7.02 17.89
C ARG A 10 -11.28 -7.98 16.74
N GLY A 11 -10.37 -8.92 16.47
CA GLY A 11 -10.60 -10.13 15.68
C GLY A 11 -9.42 -10.44 14.77
N ASN A 12 -8.56 -11.40 15.18
CA ASN A 12 -7.15 -11.57 14.78
C ASN A 12 -6.21 -10.50 15.35
N ASP A 13 -5.06 -10.91 15.88
CA ASP A 13 -4.00 -10.00 16.33
C ASP A 13 -3.48 -9.18 15.15
N VAL A 14 -4.18 -8.10 14.81
CA VAL A 14 -3.79 -7.21 13.72
C VAL A 14 -2.49 -6.53 14.15
N PRO A 15 -1.39 -6.67 13.38
CA PRO A 15 -0.14 -6.02 13.70
C PRO A 15 -0.38 -4.53 13.93
N GLY A 16 0.25 -3.98 14.98
CA GLY A 16 0.27 -2.54 15.18
C GLY A 16 0.72 -1.81 13.92
N MET A 17 0.28 -0.56 13.73
CA MET A 17 0.49 0.19 12.48
C MET A 17 1.97 0.22 12.03
N MET A 18 2.91 0.28 13.00
CA MET A 18 4.35 0.22 12.75
C MET A 18 4.84 -1.16 12.26
N SER A 19 4.27 -2.24 12.77
CA SER A 19 4.57 -3.59 12.29
C SER A 19 4.00 -3.80 10.89
N LEU A 20 2.76 -3.34 10.66
CA LEU A 20 2.14 -3.37 9.33
C LEU A 20 2.94 -2.54 8.31
N HIS A 21 3.49 -1.39 8.73
CA HIS A 21 4.41 -0.59 7.93
C HIS A 21 5.65 -1.38 7.55
N SER A 22 6.35 -1.96 8.53
CA SER A 22 7.57 -2.72 8.29
C SER A 22 7.31 -3.92 7.36
N ILE A 23 6.23 -4.67 7.58
CA ILE A 23 5.84 -5.82 6.76
C ILE A 23 5.53 -5.38 5.32
N ALA A 24 4.68 -4.36 5.14
CA ALA A 24 4.31 -3.88 3.81
C ALA A 24 5.49 -3.23 3.08
N GLN A 25 6.30 -2.44 3.77
CA GLN A 25 7.49 -1.78 3.23
C GLN A 25 8.53 -2.82 2.78
N ARG A 26 8.78 -3.84 3.62
CA ARG A 26 9.72 -4.92 3.32
C ARG A 26 9.23 -5.78 2.16
N ALA A 27 7.95 -6.18 2.20
CA ALA A 27 7.32 -6.92 1.11
C ALA A 27 7.38 -6.15 -0.22
N ALA A 28 7.23 -4.84 -0.19
CA ALA A 28 7.25 -4.02 -1.39
C ALA A 28 8.67 -3.73 -1.94
N THR A 29 9.71 -3.78 -1.10
CA THR A 29 11.11 -3.58 -1.52
C THR A 29 11.82 -4.87 -1.94
N GLU A 30 11.48 -6.00 -1.31
CA GLU A 30 12.11 -7.30 -1.57
C GLU A 30 11.45 -8.07 -2.71
N ALA A 31 10.21 -7.74 -3.06
CA ALA A 31 9.46 -8.47 -4.08
C ALA A 31 9.73 -7.97 -5.50
N ASP A 32 9.74 -8.92 -6.43
CA ASP A 32 9.51 -8.61 -7.84
C ASP A 32 8.09 -8.08 -8.07
N ILE A 33 7.85 -7.50 -9.23
CA ILE A 33 6.64 -6.70 -9.51
C ILE A 33 5.36 -7.53 -9.35
N ALA A 34 5.37 -8.78 -9.85
CA ALA A 34 4.26 -9.71 -9.72
C ALA A 34 4.07 -10.15 -8.26
N ASP A 35 5.17 -10.46 -7.58
CA ASP A 35 5.18 -10.84 -6.16
C ASP A 35 4.71 -9.71 -5.24
N ALA A 36 4.93 -8.44 -5.60
CA ALA A 36 4.50 -7.31 -4.79
C ALA A 36 2.96 -7.24 -4.69
N LYS A 37 2.26 -7.54 -5.78
CA LYS A 37 0.78 -7.62 -5.78
C LYS A 37 0.29 -8.79 -4.95
N ASP A 38 0.84 -9.97 -5.18
CA ASP A 38 0.44 -11.18 -4.46
C ASP A 38 0.69 -11.04 -2.96
N ARG A 39 1.84 -10.46 -2.56
CA ARG A 39 2.14 -10.19 -1.15
C ARG A 39 1.22 -9.14 -0.55
N ARG A 40 0.90 -8.07 -1.28
CA ARG A 40 -0.09 -7.08 -0.84
C ARG A 40 -1.43 -7.77 -0.58
N ASP A 41 -1.95 -8.51 -1.56
CA ASP A 41 -3.27 -9.15 -1.44
C ASP A 41 -3.28 -10.20 -0.33
N LYS A 42 -2.16 -10.92 -0.17
CA LYS A 42 -1.94 -11.80 0.97
C LYS A 42 -1.98 -11.04 2.30
N ILE A 43 -1.32 -9.90 2.43
CA ILE A 43 -1.37 -9.06 3.64
C ILE A 43 -2.80 -8.57 3.90
N LEU A 44 -3.48 -8.07 2.87
CA LEU A 44 -4.85 -7.56 2.97
C LEU A 44 -5.83 -8.66 3.42
N SER A 45 -5.70 -9.87 2.87
CA SER A 45 -6.53 -11.04 3.21
C SER A 45 -6.16 -11.67 4.55
N THR A 46 -4.88 -11.71 4.92
CA THR A 46 -4.41 -12.34 6.18
C THR A 46 -4.90 -11.56 7.40
N TYR A 47 -4.88 -10.23 7.29
CA TYR A 47 -5.23 -9.34 8.40
C TYR A 47 -6.63 -8.71 8.25
N ASP A 48 -7.41 -9.18 7.27
CA ASP A 48 -8.73 -8.67 6.89
C ASP A 48 -8.85 -7.14 7.04
N LEU A 49 -7.90 -6.43 6.42
CA LEU A 49 -7.71 -5.01 6.71
C LEU A 49 -8.90 -4.20 6.21
N GLN A 50 -9.56 -3.53 7.15
CA GLN A 50 -10.56 -2.52 6.88
C GLN A 50 -9.90 -1.16 6.58
N PRO A 51 -10.60 -0.24 5.90
CA PRO A 51 -10.21 1.18 5.89
C PRO A 51 -10.09 1.70 7.35
N PRO A 52 -9.06 2.48 7.72
CA PRO A 52 -8.03 3.12 6.90
C PRO A 52 -6.75 2.29 6.68
N ARG A 53 -6.56 1.17 7.40
CA ARG A 53 -5.32 0.37 7.36
C ARG A 53 -5.04 -0.23 5.99
N ARG A 54 -6.09 -0.62 5.26
CA ARG A 54 -6.00 -1.04 3.86
C ARG A 54 -5.33 0.03 2.99
N ARG A 55 -5.74 1.29 3.14
CA ARG A 55 -5.15 2.45 2.42
C ARG A 55 -3.66 2.60 2.71
N TYR A 56 -3.27 2.40 3.96
CA TYR A 56 -1.89 2.52 4.38
C TYR A 56 -0.98 1.48 3.69
N VAL A 57 -1.44 0.23 3.61
CA VAL A 57 -0.72 -0.85 2.90
C VAL A 57 -0.57 -0.50 1.41
N HIS A 58 -1.65 -0.10 0.74
CA HIS A 58 -1.57 0.33 -0.67
C HIS A 58 -0.56 1.45 -0.88
N ASN A 59 -0.58 2.49 -0.02
CA ASN A 59 0.35 3.60 -0.11
C ASN A 59 1.82 3.19 0.08
N CYS A 60 2.09 2.19 0.93
CA CYS A 60 3.45 1.65 1.11
C CYS A 60 3.94 0.94 -0.16
N PHE A 61 3.09 0.09 -0.75
CA PHE A 61 3.39 -0.60 -2.02
C PHE A 61 3.58 0.39 -3.17
N LEU A 62 2.75 1.43 -3.23
CA LEU A 62 2.81 2.45 -4.27
C LEU A 62 4.09 3.31 -4.14
N LYS A 63 4.52 3.62 -2.91
CA LYS A 63 5.80 4.31 -2.65
C LYS A 63 7.01 3.46 -3.07
N ALA A 64 6.96 2.16 -2.84
CA ALA A 64 8.06 1.26 -3.21
C ALA A 64 8.16 1.05 -4.73
N THR A 65 7.02 0.85 -5.41
CA THR A 65 6.96 0.73 -6.88
C THR A 65 7.38 2.03 -7.58
N ALA A 66 6.92 3.19 -7.08
CA ALA A 66 7.35 4.50 -7.60
C ALA A 66 8.87 4.72 -7.51
N ARG A 67 9.52 4.25 -6.43
CA ARG A 67 10.98 4.32 -6.29
C ARG A 67 11.74 3.44 -7.28
N ARG A 68 11.10 2.39 -7.78
CA ARG A 68 11.67 1.50 -8.80
C ARG A 68 11.47 2.03 -10.23
N GLY A 69 10.74 3.14 -10.41
CA GLY A 69 10.39 3.70 -11.71
C GLY A 69 9.34 2.86 -12.46
N ASP A 70 8.67 1.92 -11.79
CA ASP A 70 7.68 1.08 -12.45
C ASP A 70 6.29 1.73 -12.33
N PHE A 71 5.96 2.54 -13.33
CA PHE A 71 4.69 3.24 -13.40
C PHE A 71 3.49 2.28 -13.55
N LYS A 72 3.69 1.12 -14.17
CA LYS A 72 2.60 0.19 -14.50
C LYS A 72 2.05 -0.45 -13.23
N ALA A 73 2.96 -0.88 -12.36
CA ALA A 73 2.59 -1.41 -11.05
C ALA A 73 1.97 -0.34 -10.12
N ALA A 74 2.46 0.91 -10.20
CA ALA A 74 1.88 2.03 -9.46
C ALA A 74 0.46 2.35 -9.94
N LEU A 75 0.22 2.30 -11.26
CA LEU A 75 -1.10 2.54 -11.85
C LEU A 75 -2.10 1.44 -11.50
N GLU A 76 -1.71 0.16 -11.58
CA GLU A 76 -2.60 -0.94 -11.19
C GLU A 76 -2.90 -0.92 -9.68
N ALA A 77 -1.95 -0.52 -8.84
CA ALA A 77 -2.22 -0.32 -7.41
C ALA A 77 -3.21 0.83 -7.17
N PHE A 78 -3.15 1.88 -7.98
CA PHE A 78 -4.09 2.99 -7.95
C PHE A 78 -5.48 2.58 -8.44
N GLU A 79 -5.58 1.87 -9.56
CA GLU A 79 -6.83 1.31 -10.09
C GLU A 79 -7.50 0.38 -9.08
N LEU A 80 -6.72 -0.42 -8.35
CA LEU A 80 -7.26 -1.28 -7.31
C LEU A 80 -7.78 -0.48 -6.10
N MET A 81 -7.13 0.63 -5.73
CA MET A 81 -7.65 1.53 -4.69
C MET A 81 -8.99 2.16 -5.10
N VAL A 82 -9.13 2.54 -6.39
CA VAL A 82 -10.40 2.99 -6.96
C VAL A 82 -11.46 1.89 -6.91
N ALA A 83 -11.11 0.67 -7.35
CA ALA A 83 -12.03 -0.46 -7.41
C ALA A 83 -12.48 -0.97 -6.03
N THR A 84 -11.67 -0.74 -4.99
CA THR A 84 -11.96 -1.15 -3.61
C THR A 84 -12.56 -0.04 -2.75
N ASP A 85 -13.00 1.06 -3.38
CA ASP A 85 -13.60 2.24 -2.75
C ASP A 85 -12.76 2.80 -1.60
N VAL A 86 -11.43 2.64 -1.71
CA VAL A 86 -10.48 3.18 -0.76
C VAL A 86 -10.30 4.65 -1.12
N PRO A 87 -10.68 5.61 -0.25
CA PRO A 87 -10.62 7.02 -0.60
C PRO A 87 -9.17 7.43 -0.86
N LEU A 88 -8.95 7.86 -2.10
CA LEU A 88 -7.69 8.35 -2.61
C LEU A 88 -7.43 9.75 -2.04
N ASN A 89 -6.18 10.04 -1.69
CA ASN A 89 -5.78 11.39 -1.28
C ASN A 89 -4.82 12.00 -2.33
N GLU A 90 -4.62 13.31 -2.29
CA GLU A 90 -3.66 14.01 -3.17
C GLU A 90 -2.26 13.36 -3.11
N LYS A 91 -1.86 12.86 -1.95
CA LYS A 91 -0.60 12.14 -1.75
C LYS A 91 -0.55 10.80 -2.51
N THR A 92 -1.67 10.16 -2.84
CA THR A 92 -1.70 8.94 -3.67
C THR A 92 -1.49 9.30 -5.13
N PHE A 93 -2.18 10.32 -5.64
CA PHE A 93 -2.00 10.84 -7.01
C PHE A 93 -0.57 11.31 -7.26
N GLY A 94 0.01 12.07 -6.33
CA GLY A 94 1.39 12.54 -6.45
C GLY A 94 2.42 11.41 -6.56
N LYS A 95 2.19 10.28 -5.88
CA LYS A 95 3.10 9.12 -5.96
C LYS A 95 2.98 8.38 -7.30
N VAL A 96 1.78 8.29 -7.88
CA VAL A 96 1.59 7.72 -9.23
C VAL A 96 2.28 8.61 -10.27
N LEU A 97 2.11 9.93 -10.18
CA LEU A 97 2.77 10.89 -11.05
C LEU A 97 4.29 10.82 -10.95
N ILE A 98 4.84 10.68 -9.74
CA ILE A 98 6.28 10.46 -9.54
C ILE A 98 6.73 9.14 -10.18
N ALA A 99 5.98 8.05 -10.02
CA ALA A 99 6.29 6.77 -10.66
C ALA A 99 6.33 6.90 -12.20
N CYS A 100 5.38 7.64 -12.78
CA CYS A 100 5.35 7.91 -14.21
C CYS A 100 6.52 8.79 -14.67
N SER A 101 6.94 9.76 -13.86
CA SER A 101 8.05 10.66 -14.21
C SER A 101 9.44 10.05 -13.98
N THR A 102 9.56 9.05 -13.12
CA THR A 102 10.80 8.30 -12.87
C THR A 102 10.92 7.02 -13.70
N SER A 103 9.91 6.69 -14.50
CA SER A 103 9.95 5.59 -15.47
C SER A 103 11.08 5.80 -16.47
N LYS A 104 12.08 4.91 -16.43
CA LYS A 104 13.20 4.86 -17.38
C LYS A 104 12.97 3.78 -18.43
#